data_AF-A0A221K867-F1
#
_entry.id   AF-A0A221K867-F1
#
_cell.length_a   1.000
_cell.length_b   1.000
_cell.length_c   1.000
_cell.angle_alpha   90.00
_cell.angle_beta   90.00
_cell.angle_gamma   90.00
#
_symmetry.space_group_name_H-M   'P 1'
#
loop_
_entity.id
_entity.type
_entity.pdbx_description
1 polymer ?
#
loop_
_entity_poly.entity_id
_entity_poly.type
_entity_poly.pdbx_seq_one_letter_code
_entity_poly.pdbx_strand_id
1 'polypeptide(L)'
;MTTINYNGATDFVAALEDFADFFDSQYWGFFSGNPTDFVGREFAIADSAATTPVFVGSADTVVIGSGAPDGLQYTFNTHTLDGSVDSVRFGSGLSYDSGSDTFSQTSNDFEISDLGLNGSGSGNVVHNVVYGMMQSDPTALLQEMVDDNITVNGSTGSDVLYGFEGDDTLAGDSGVDTFVFDLDALDGFGITLSSIGNDTITDFDVANEVIEISLNDEDYDTFAELDISYSDGDAVIDLGDYGTITLDGVAEDSLTSDNFLFTDDALAA
;
A
#
# COMPACT_ATOMS: atom_id res chain seq x y z
N MET A 1 -10.59 -4.23 8.07
CA MET A 1 -10.19 -2.90 7.56
C MET A 1 -8.75 -3.11 7.18
N THR A 2 -8.47 -2.96 5.89
CA THR A 2 -7.13 -3.21 5.35
C THR A 2 -6.15 -2.28 6.06
N THR A 3 -4.98 -2.80 6.44
CA THR A 3 -3.97 -2.02 7.16
C THR A 3 -2.65 -2.06 6.40
N ILE A 4 -2.03 -0.91 6.18
CA ILE A 4 -0.68 -0.79 5.62
C ILE A 4 0.26 -0.37 6.75
N ASN A 5 1.33 -1.12 6.96
CA ASN A 5 2.33 -0.83 7.99
C ASN A 5 3.71 -0.69 7.37
N TYR A 6 4.36 0.46 7.57
CA TYR A 6 5.73 0.69 7.13
C TYR A 6 6.73 0.24 8.21
N ASN A 7 7.85 -0.33 7.81
CA ASN A 7 8.91 -0.80 8.72
C ASN A 7 10.18 0.07 8.67
N GLY A 8 10.18 1.11 7.83
CA GLY A 8 11.19 2.14 7.68
C GLY A 8 10.71 3.21 6.70
N ALA A 9 11.53 4.24 6.48
CA ALA A 9 11.22 5.33 5.56
C ALA A 9 10.74 4.80 4.20
N THR A 10 9.46 5.02 3.89
CA THR A 10 8.75 4.42 2.76
C THR A 10 7.94 5.48 2.04
N ASP A 11 8.07 5.50 0.72
CA ASP A 11 7.09 6.10 -0.18
C ASP A 11 6.34 4.96 -0.85
N PHE A 12 5.09 4.73 -0.45
CA PHE A 12 4.38 3.50 -0.78
C PHE A 12 4.10 3.36 -2.28
N VAL A 13 3.61 4.42 -2.92
CA VAL A 13 3.35 4.40 -4.36
C VAL A 13 4.67 4.24 -5.12
N ALA A 14 5.70 5.03 -4.80
CA ALA A 14 6.99 4.92 -5.47
C ALA A 14 7.65 3.55 -5.28
N ALA A 15 7.47 2.90 -4.13
CA ALA A 15 7.96 1.54 -3.88
C ALA A 15 7.21 0.50 -4.74
N LEU A 16 5.91 0.68 -4.98
CA LEU A 16 5.15 -0.17 -5.89
C LEU A 16 5.53 0.07 -7.36
N GLU A 17 5.87 1.30 -7.74
CA GLU A 17 6.39 1.63 -9.08
C GLU A 17 7.77 1.00 -9.30
N ASP A 18 8.67 1.11 -8.32
CA ASP A 18 9.99 0.47 -8.36
C ASP A 18 9.86 -1.07 -8.48
N PHE A 19 8.93 -1.66 -7.73
CA PHE A 19 8.58 -3.07 -7.89
C PHE A 19 8.11 -3.38 -9.33
N ALA A 20 7.22 -2.58 -9.89
CA ALA A 20 6.68 -2.83 -11.23
C ALA A 20 7.74 -2.69 -12.35
N ASP A 21 8.65 -1.74 -12.19
CA ASP A 21 9.68 -1.45 -13.19
C ASP A 21 10.89 -2.38 -13.11
N PHE A 22 11.28 -2.81 -11.90
CA PHE A 22 12.59 -3.44 -11.67
C PHE A 22 12.53 -4.86 -11.11
N PHE A 23 11.43 -5.28 -10.47
CA PHE A 23 11.35 -6.63 -9.94
C PHE A 23 11.29 -7.66 -11.06
N ASP A 24 12.21 -8.63 -11.07
CA ASP A 24 12.26 -9.67 -12.10
C ASP A 24 12.29 -11.08 -11.49
N SER A 25 11.10 -11.67 -11.29
CA SER A 25 11.04 -13.05 -10.84
C SER A 25 11.41 -14.02 -11.96
N GLN A 26 12.60 -14.59 -11.89
CA GLN A 26 13.08 -15.59 -12.86
C GLN A 26 12.49 -17.00 -12.62
N TYR A 27 11.47 -17.13 -11.76
CA TYR A 27 10.77 -18.37 -11.43
C TYR A 27 9.31 -18.11 -10.97
N TRP A 28 8.50 -19.16 -10.83
CA TRP A 28 7.05 -19.06 -10.57
C TRP A 28 6.67 -18.94 -9.09
N GLY A 29 7.58 -18.56 -8.20
CA GLY A 29 7.36 -18.54 -6.75
C GLY A 29 7.42 -19.90 -6.05
N PHE A 30 7.24 -19.87 -4.72
CA PHE A 30 7.25 -21.02 -3.84
C PHE A 30 6.07 -20.97 -2.87
N PHE A 31 5.37 -22.10 -2.69
CA PHE A 31 4.45 -22.29 -1.57
C PHE A 31 5.22 -22.67 -0.30
N SER A 32 4.73 -22.23 0.86
CA SER A 32 5.15 -22.79 2.16
C SER A 32 4.78 -24.28 2.21
N GLY A 33 5.66 -25.15 2.72
CA GLY A 33 5.31 -26.54 3.04
C GLY A 33 6.27 -27.56 2.46
N ASN A 34 6.46 -27.56 1.13
CA ASN A 34 7.27 -28.56 0.42
C ASN A 34 7.56 -28.13 -1.03
N PRO A 35 8.72 -28.46 -1.64
CA PRO A 35 8.99 -28.23 -3.07
C PRO A 35 8.06 -28.96 -4.07
N THR A 36 7.10 -29.78 -3.60
CA THR A 36 6.02 -30.34 -4.44
C THR A 36 4.65 -29.76 -4.12
N ASP A 37 4.60 -28.75 -3.26
CA ASP A 37 3.33 -28.19 -2.82
C ASP A 37 2.75 -27.25 -3.86
N PHE A 38 1.45 -27.43 -4.07
CA PHE A 38 0.59 -26.52 -4.83
C PHE A 38 -0.47 -25.94 -3.90
N VAL A 39 -0.25 -26.09 -2.60
CA VAL A 39 -1.08 -25.62 -1.53
C VAL A 39 -0.13 -25.04 -0.47
N GLY A 40 -0.55 -23.99 0.21
CA GLY A 40 0.28 -23.43 1.27
C GLY A 40 -0.45 -22.36 2.06
N ARG A 41 0.13 -22.01 3.21
CA ARG A 41 -0.28 -20.84 3.98
C ARG A 41 0.21 -19.56 3.29
N GLU A 42 1.44 -19.61 2.79
CA GLU A 42 2.10 -18.47 2.18
C GLU A 42 2.62 -18.85 0.79
N PHE A 43 2.75 -17.84 -0.05
CA PHE A 43 3.39 -17.92 -1.35
C PHE A 43 4.41 -16.79 -1.47
N ALA A 44 5.62 -17.10 -1.91
CA ALA A 44 6.70 -16.11 -2.00
C ALA A 44 7.35 -16.08 -3.37
N ILE A 45 7.70 -14.87 -3.82
CA ILE A 45 8.50 -14.59 -5.01
C ILE A 45 9.70 -13.73 -4.61
N ALA A 46 10.75 -13.76 -5.44
CA ALA A 46 11.94 -12.95 -5.27
C ALA A 46 12.52 -12.56 -6.61
N ASP A 47 13.18 -11.39 -6.67
CA ASP A 47 14.02 -10.97 -7.79
C ASP A 47 15.33 -11.78 -7.78
N SER A 48 15.24 -13.02 -8.22
CA SER A 48 16.36 -13.95 -8.18
C SER A 48 16.18 -15.10 -9.15
N ALA A 49 17.30 -15.61 -9.66
CA ALA A 49 17.35 -16.89 -10.38
C ALA A 49 17.41 -18.12 -9.45
N ALA A 50 17.25 -17.93 -8.13
CA ALA A 50 17.25 -19.02 -7.17
C ALA A 50 16.07 -19.97 -7.41
N THR A 51 16.35 -21.27 -7.58
CA THR A 51 15.32 -22.28 -7.83
C THR A 51 14.83 -22.99 -6.56
N THR A 52 15.28 -22.54 -5.38
CA THR A 52 14.83 -23.06 -4.08
C THR A 52 14.70 -21.93 -3.06
N PRO A 53 13.73 -22.02 -2.14
CA PRO A 53 13.47 -20.97 -1.15
C PRO A 53 14.39 -21.02 0.08
N VAL A 54 15.37 -21.94 0.11
CA VAL A 54 16.18 -22.21 1.32
C VAL A 54 16.96 -20.97 1.76
N PHE A 55 17.37 -20.14 0.80
CA PHE A 55 17.95 -18.84 1.06
C PHE A 55 18.03 -18.06 -0.25
N VAL A 56 17.26 -16.98 -0.38
CA VAL A 56 17.44 -15.98 -1.44
C VAL A 56 18.10 -14.77 -0.79
N GLY A 57 19.29 -14.39 -1.26
CA GLY A 57 20.25 -13.52 -0.55
C GLY A 57 19.70 -12.18 -0.03
N SER A 58 20.04 -11.09 -0.72
CA SER A 58 19.54 -9.73 -0.42
C SER A 58 18.64 -9.24 -1.56
N ALA A 59 18.03 -10.16 -2.29
CA ALA A 59 17.13 -9.84 -3.38
C ALA A 59 15.82 -9.30 -2.81
N ASP A 60 15.14 -8.46 -3.57
CA ASP A 60 13.81 -8.00 -3.23
C ASP A 60 12.82 -9.16 -3.34
N THR A 61 11.78 -9.11 -2.53
CA THR A 61 10.91 -10.24 -2.25
C THR A 61 9.51 -9.78 -1.95
N VAL A 62 8.53 -10.60 -2.33
CA VAL A 62 7.14 -10.45 -1.92
C VAL A 62 6.69 -11.76 -1.29
N VAL A 63 6.09 -11.66 -0.10
CA VAL A 63 5.47 -12.79 0.61
C VAL A 63 3.98 -12.51 0.74
N ILE A 64 3.16 -13.43 0.24
CA ILE A 64 1.70 -13.35 0.26
C ILE A 64 1.19 -14.36 1.28
N GLY A 65 0.49 -13.89 2.30
CA GLY A 65 -0.11 -14.69 3.36
C GLY A 65 -1.60 -14.88 3.13
N SER A 66 -2.12 -16.07 3.39
CA SER A 66 -3.57 -16.36 3.28
C SER A 66 -4.37 -16.18 4.57
N GLY A 67 -3.71 -15.90 5.69
CA GLY A 67 -4.33 -15.84 7.02
C GLY A 67 -4.75 -17.20 7.59
N ALA A 68 -4.65 -18.29 6.81
CA ALA A 68 -5.07 -19.63 7.21
C ALA A 68 -4.08 -20.73 6.75
N PRO A 69 -3.96 -21.86 7.46
CA PRO A 69 -3.28 -23.03 6.91
C PRO A 69 -3.94 -23.47 5.59
N ASP A 70 -3.13 -23.79 4.58
CA ASP A 70 -3.59 -24.28 3.26
C ASP A 70 -4.56 -23.33 2.53
N GLY A 71 -4.46 -22.03 2.83
CA GLY A 71 -5.35 -20.99 2.32
C GLY A 71 -5.08 -20.60 0.87
N LEU A 72 -3.92 -20.92 0.29
CA LEU A 72 -3.65 -20.76 -1.14
C LEU A 72 -3.59 -22.13 -1.81
N GLN A 73 -4.33 -22.32 -2.89
CA GLN A 73 -4.45 -23.62 -3.57
C GLN A 73 -4.39 -23.47 -5.09
N TYR A 74 -3.30 -23.92 -5.68
CA TYR A 74 -3.06 -23.91 -7.11
C TYR A 74 -3.53 -25.22 -7.77
N THR A 75 -4.34 -25.09 -8.82
CA THR A 75 -4.86 -26.20 -9.61
C THR A 75 -4.18 -26.26 -10.98
N PHE A 76 -3.38 -27.30 -11.23
CA PHE A 76 -2.64 -27.47 -12.49
C PHE A 76 -3.48 -27.50 -13.76
N ASN A 77 -4.63 -28.17 -13.72
CA ASN A 77 -5.41 -28.39 -14.94
C ASN A 77 -5.98 -27.08 -15.50
N THR A 78 -6.21 -26.11 -14.62
CA THR A 78 -6.84 -24.82 -14.91
C THR A 78 -5.86 -23.67 -14.76
N HIS A 79 -4.68 -23.89 -14.17
CA HIS A 79 -3.72 -22.87 -13.79
C HIS A 79 -4.36 -21.77 -12.91
N THR A 80 -5.30 -22.15 -12.04
CA THR A 80 -6.00 -21.22 -11.15
C THR A 80 -5.45 -21.31 -9.74
N LEU A 81 -5.34 -20.16 -9.08
CA LEU A 81 -5.03 -20.09 -7.65
C LEU A 81 -6.31 -19.70 -6.92
N ASP A 82 -6.77 -20.57 -6.05
CA ASP A 82 -8.00 -20.40 -5.27
C ASP A 82 -7.66 -20.26 -3.78
N GLY A 83 -8.65 -19.82 -2.99
CA GLY A 83 -8.56 -19.73 -1.54
C GLY A 83 -8.63 -18.28 -1.04
N SER A 84 -7.65 -17.84 -0.26
CA SER A 84 -7.63 -16.50 0.36
C SER A 84 -6.28 -15.80 0.31
N VAL A 85 -6.31 -14.47 0.23
CA VAL A 85 -5.16 -13.57 0.46
C VAL A 85 -5.55 -12.61 1.58
N ASP A 86 -4.74 -12.58 2.63
CA ASP A 86 -4.95 -11.78 3.83
C ASP A 86 -3.83 -10.77 4.05
N SER A 87 -2.61 -11.08 3.60
CA SER A 87 -1.52 -10.11 3.59
C SER A 87 -0.60 -10.21 2.38
N VAL A 88 0.03 -9.09 2.03
CA VAL A 88 1.11 -8.97 1.05
C VAL A 88 2.23 -8.15 1.67
N ARG A 89 3.41 -8.74 1.79
CA ARG A 89 4.57 -8.14 2.45
C ARG A 89 5.74 -7.98 1.50
N PHE A 90 6.19 -6.75 1.35
CA PHE A 90 7.35 -6.36 0.55
C PHE A 90 8.58 -6.24 1.45
N GLY A 91 9.74 -6.59 0.91
CA GLY A 91 10.97 -6.62 1.68
C GLY A 91 12.13 -7.23 0.88
N SER A 92 13.21 -7.57 1.58
CA SER A 92 14.38 -8.20 0.97
C SER A 92 14.95 -9.36 1.77
N GLY A 93 15.55 -10.28 1.03
CA GLY A 93 16.10 -11.55 1.48
C GLY A 93 15.00 -12.52 1.90
N LEU A 94 15.02 -13.76 1.41
CA LEU A 94 13.97 -14.74 1.68
C LEU A 94 14.57 -15.98 2.34
N SER A 95 13.96 -16.44 3.42
CA SER A 95 14.28 -17.73 4.03
C SER A 95 12.99 -18.48 4.35
N TYR A 96 12.98 -19.78 4.07
CA TYR A 96 11.91 -20.67 4.51
C TYR A 96 12.25 -21.33 5.85
N ASP A 97 11.35 -21.23 6.82
CA ASP A 97 11.42 -21.97 8.09
C ASP A 97 10.48 -23.17 8.06
N SER A 98 11.08 -24.36 7.93
CA SER A 98 10.34 -25.64 7.93
C SER A 98 9.66 -26.00 9.27
N GLY A 99 10.03 -25.35 10.37
CA GLY A 99 9.44 -25.57 11.69
C GLY A 99 8.12 -24.84 11.88
N SER A 100 8.01 -23.61 11.37
CA SER A 100 6.78 -22.80 11.38
C SER A 100 5.97 -22.92 10.09
N ASP A 101 6.57 -23.46 9.03
CA ASP A 101 6.00 -23.50 7.68
C ASP A 101 5.64 -22.09 7.18
N THR A 102 6.63 -21.20 7.25
CA THR A 102 6.51 -19.79 6.86
C THR A 102 7.79 -19.28 6.20
N PHE A 103 7.66 -18.21 5.43
CA PHE A 103 8.74 -17.40 4.91
C PHE A 103 9.04 -16.23 5.84
N SER A 104 10.32 -16.00 6.09
CA SER A 104 10.81 -14.77 6.70
C SER A 104 11.58 -13.94 5.69
N GLN A 105 11.53 -12.63 5.89
CA GLN A 105 12.40 -11.69 5.20
C GLN A 105 13.48 -11.15 6.13
N THR A 106 14.62 -10.75 5.56
CA THR A 106 15.72 -10.17 6.35
C THR A 106 15.43 -8.70 6.68
N SER A 107 14.83 -7.99 5.73
CA SER A 107 14.26 -6.67 5.91
C SER A 107 12.83 -6.69 5.40
N ASN A 108 11.91 -6.06 6.12
CA ASN A 108 10.57 -5.78 5.62
C ASN A 108 10.55 -4.29 5.29
N ASP A 109 9.93 -3.93 4.17
CA ASP A 109 9.77 -2.53 3.78
C ASP A 109 8.39 -2.08 4.25
N PHE A 110 7.34 -2.75 3.79
CA PHE A 110 5.97 -2.57 4.28
C PHE A 110 5.15 -3.86 4.16
N GLU A 111 4.05 -3.93 4.90
CA GLU A 111 3.07 -5.01 4.83
C GLU A 111 1.66 -4.44 4.71
N ILE A 112 0.90 -4.97 3.75
CA ILE A 112 -0.53 -4.77 3.63
C ILE A 112 -1.19 -5.99 4.26
N SER A 113 -2.03 -5.82 5.28
CA SER A 113 -2.69 -6.88 6.03
C SER A 113 -4.20 -6.68 6.11
N ASP A 114 -4.89 -7.71 6.60
CA ASP A 114 -6.35 -7.72 6.80
C ASP A 114 -7.16 -7.50 5.51
N LEU A 115 -6.56 -7.89 4.37
CA LEU A 115 -7.16 -7.79 3.03
C LEU A 115 -8.42 -8.66 2.90
N GLY A 116 -8.45 -9.82 3.55
CA GLY A 116 -9.64 -10.68 3.57
C GLY A 116 -10.15 -11.16 2.20
N LEU A 117 -9.32 -11.16 1.16
CA LEU A 117 -9.70 -11.54 -0.20
C LEU A 117 -9.97 -13.04 -0.27
N ASN A 118 -11.03 -13.43 -0.96
CA ASN A 118 -11.42 -14.83 -1.11
C ASN A 118 -11.89 -15.11 -2.54
N GLY A 119 -11.38 -16.15 -3.17
CA GLY A 119 -11.64 -16.42 -4.59
C GLY A 119 -11.59 -17.90 -4.94
N SER A 120 -12.38 -18.29 -5.94
CA SER A 120 -12.27 -19.62 -6.55
C SER A 120 -12.66 -19.61 -8.02
N GLY A 121 -12.04 -20.48 -8.81
CA GLY A 121 -12.29 -20.59 -10.25
C GLY A 121 -11.44 -19.64 -11.10
N SER A 122 -11.70 -19.61 -12.41
CA SER A 122 -10.90 -18.81 -13.34
C SER A 122 -11.17 -17.32 -13.18
N GLY A 123 -10.09 -16.52 -13.11
CA GLY A 123 -10.16 -15.06 -13.02
C GLY A 123 -10.65 -14.54 -11.66
N ASN A 124 -10.56 -15.35 -10.61
CA ASN A 124 -10.92 -14.92 -9.26
C ASN A 124 -9.89 -13.92 -8.70
N VAL A 125 -10.27 -13.15 -7.68
CA VAL A 125 -9.44 -12.10 -7.07
C VAL A 125 -8.09 -12.62 -6.56
N VAL A 126 -8.08 -13.75 -5.83
CA VAL A 126 -6.84 -14.36 -5.31
C VAL A 126 -5.89 -14.71 -6.44
N HIS A 127 -6.41 -15.29 -7.53
CA HIS A 127 -5.61 -15.56 -8.71
C HIS A 127 -5.05 -14.29 -9.33
N ASN A 128 -5.88 -13.26 -9.53
CA ASN A 128 -5.46 -12.03 -10.19
C ASN A 128 -4.40 -11.28 -9.38
N VAL A 129 -4.57 -11.17 -8.07
CA VAL A 129 -3.60 -10.52 -7.16
C VAL A 129 -2.27 -11.26 -7.16
N VAL A 130 -2.28 -12.57 -6.89
CA VAL A 130 -1.02 -13.34 -6.81
C VAL A 130 -0.35 -13.41 -8.17
N TYR A 131 -1.12 -13.61 -9.24
CA TYR A 131 -0.55 -13.64 -10.59
C TYR A 131 -0.01 -12.27 -11.00
N GLY A 132 -0.68 -11.17 -10.66
CA GLY A 132 -0.17 -9.81 -10.86
C GLY A 132 1.19 -9.61 -10.18
N MET A 133 1.31 -9.95 -8.90
CA MET A 133 2.59 -9.92 -8.18
C MET A 133 3.68 -10.74 -8.88
N MET A 134 3.36 -11.94 -9.37
CA MET A 134 4.32 -12.78 -10.11
C MET A 134 4.77 -12.15 -11.43
N GLN A 135 3.96 -11.27 -11.99
CA GLN A 135 4.22 -10.53 -13.22
C GLN A 135 4.80 -9.14 -12.97
N SER A 136 5.15 -8.81 -11.71
CA SER A 136 5.60 -7.48 -11.30
C SER A 136 4.55 -6.40 -11.60
N ASP A 137 3.28 -6.72 -11.33
CA ASP A 137 2.14 -5.83 -11.59
C ASP A 137 1.23 -5.77 -10.36
N PRO A 138 1.29 -4.69 -9.56
CA PRO A 138 0.46 -4.52 -8.38
C PRO A 138 -0.95 -4.01 -8.64
N THR A 139 -1.32 -3.75 -9.89
CA THR A 139 -2.60 -3.13 -10.25
C THR A 139 -3.81 -3.89 -9.69
N ALA A 140 -3.79 -5.23 -9.76
CA ALA A 140 -4.89 -6.04 -9.23
C ALA A 140 -5.02 -6.00 -7.70
N LEU A 141 -3.93 -5.73 -6.98
CA LEU A 141 -3.97 -5.52 -5.52
C LEU A 141 -4.50 -4.12 -5.21
N LEU A 142 -3.98 -3.10 -5.89
CA LEU A 142 -4.41 -1.71 -5.74
C LEU A 142 -5.91 -1.54 -6.02
N GLN A 143 -6.45 -2.21 -7.04
CA GLN A 143 -7.89 -2.19 -7.36
C GLN A 143 -8.79 -2.73 -6.24
N GLU A 144 -8.27 -3.60 -5.36
CA GLU A 144 -9.03 -4.10 -4.21
C GLU A 144 -8.91 -3.19 -2.98
N MET A 145 -8.08 -2.15 -3.03
CA MET A 145 -7.81 -1.23 -1.92
C MET A 145 -8.29 0.19 -2.20
N VAL A 146 -8.46 0.57 -3.47
CA VAL A 146 -8.62 1.98 -3.88
C VAL A 146 -9.87 2.67 -3.31
N ASP A 147 -10.97 1.93 -3.19
CA ASP A 147 -12.26 2.41 -2.65
C ASP A 147 -12.54 1.86 -1.24
N ASP A 148 -11.56 1.16 -0.66
CA ASP A 148 -11.64 0.49 0.62
C ASP A 148 -11.18 1.45 1.71
N ASN A 149 -11.85 1.50 2.85
CA ASN A 149 -11.33 2.24 3.99
C ASN A 149 -10.09 1.53 4.54
N ILE A 150 -8.96 2.22 4.57
CA ILE A 150 -7.68 1.69 5.03
C ILE A 150 -7.16 2.40 6.28
N THR A 151 -6.30 1.71 7.01
CA THR A 151 -5.46 2.31 8.04
C THR A 151 -4.01 2.27 7.57
N VAL A 152 -3.34 3.41 7.52
CA VAL A 152 -1.92 3.50 7.18
C VAL A 152 -1.15 3.92 8.41
N ASN A 153 -0.23 3.06 8.84
CA ASN A 153 0.73 3.37 9.90
C ASN A 153 2.11 3.52 9.25
N GLY A 154 2.67 4.71 9.41
CA GLY A 154 4.04 5.04 9.06
C GLY A 154 5.04 4.30 9.93
N SER A 155 6.25 4.81 9.96
CA SER A 155 7.39 4.19 10.60
C SER A 155 8.09 5.17 11.54
N THR A 156 9.34 4.88 11.87
CA THR A 156 10.21 5.83 12.57
C THR A 156 11.05 6.69 11.62
N GLY A 157 10.84 6.53 10.31
CA GLY A 157 11.51 7.27 9.24
C GLY A 157 10.64 8.41 8.71
N SER A 158 11.14 9.13 7.70
CA SER A 158 10.30 10.06 6.94
C SER A 158 9.56 9.29 5.87
N ASP A 159 8.24 9.27 5.96
CA ASP A 159 7.34 8.48 5.15
C ASP A 159 6.47 9.34 4.22
N VAL A 160 5.99 8.74 3.13
CA VAL A 160 5.00 9.31 2.23
C VAL A 160 3.77 8.39 2.24
N LEU A 161 2.65 8.92 2.74
CA LEU A 161 1.44 8.17 3.06
C LEU A 161 0.32 8.55 2.09
N TYR A 162 -0.46 7.55 1.67
CA TYR A 162 -1.57 7.70 0.72
C TYR A 162 -2.82 7.00 1.28
N GLY A 163 -3.98 7.66 1.23
CA GLY A 163 -5.29 7.08 1.57
C GLY A 163 -6.01 6.44 0.38
N PHE A 164 -5.98 7.11 -0.79
CA PHE A 164 -6.77 6.81 -1.99
C PHE A 164 -8.20 7.37 -1.89
N GLU A 165 -9.27 6.66 -2.29
CA GLU A 165 -10.64 7.22 -2.30
C GLU A 165 -11.46 6.92 -1.02
N GLY A 166 -10.98 6.01 -0.17
CA GLY A 166 -11.68 5.53 1.03
C GLY A 166 -11.80 6.58 2.13
N ASP A 167 -12.62 6.32 3.16
CA ASP A 167 -12.54 7.14 4.39
C ASP A 167 -11.45 6.56 5.29
N ASP A 168 -10.24 7.10 5.20
CA ASP A 168 -9.03 6.46 5.73
C ASP A 168 -8.55 7.04 7.06
N THR A 169 -7.67 6.28 7.72
CA THR A 169 -6.98 6.72 8.93
C THR A 169 -5.48 6.63 8.72
N LEU A 170 -4.79 7.76 8.77
CA LEU A 170 -3.35 7.86 8.53
C LEU A 170 -2.63 8.28 9.82
N ALA A 171 -1.51 7.63 10.09
CA ALA A 171 -0.59 7.99 11.17
C ALA A 171 0.83 7.98 10.62
N GLY A 172 1.55 9.10 10.71
CA GLY A 172 2.96 9.19 10.29
C GLY A 172 3.91 8.47 11.26
N ASP A 173 3.46 8.29 12.51
CA ASP A 173 4.19 7.80 13.67
C ASP A 173 5.34 8.71 14.10
N SER A 174 6.54 8.56 13.55
CA SER A 174 7.69 9.36 13.96
C SER A 174 8.55 9.63 12.76
N GLY A 175 8.72 10.89 12.42
CA GLY A 175 9.42 11.19 11.20
C GLY A 175 9.31 12.65 10.89
N VAL A 176 9.56 12.96 9.62
CA VAL A 176 9.03 14.15 9.00
C VAL A 176 8.33 13.63 7.78
N ASP A 177 7.01 13.50 7.90
CA ASP A 177 6.17 12.73 7.00
C ASP A 177 5.40 13.65 6.05
N THR A 178 4.99 13.08 4.92
CA THR A 178 4.14 13.74 3.92
C THR A 178 2.87 12.92 3.73
N PHE A 179 1.73 13.55 3.96
CA PHE A 179 0.41 12.94 3.73
C PHE A 179 -0.10 13.42 2.37
N VAL A 180 -0.26 12.49 1.43
CA VAL A 180 -0.55 12.80 0.02
C VAL A 180 -2.01 12.54 -0.30
N PHE A 181 -2.67 13.58 -0.80
CA PHE A 181 -4.04 13.59 -1.32
C PHE A 181 -3.97 14.01 -2.79
N ASP A 182 -3.67 13.03 -3.65
CA ASP A 182 -3.42 13.23 -5.07
C ASP A 182 -4.32 12.32 -5.92
N LEU A 183 -5.11 12.91 -6.82
CA LEU A 183 -6.05 12.16 -7.66
C LEU A 183 -5.34 11.33 -8.75
N ASP A 184 -4.10 11.68 -9.08
CA ASP A 184 -3.28 11.01 -10.09
C ASP A 184 -2.20 10.12 -9.46
N ALA A 185 -2.23 9.92 -8.13
CA ALA A 185 -1.22 9.13 -7.41
C ALA A 185 -1.01 7.71 -7.98
N LEU A 186 -2.01 7.15 -8.67
CA LEU A 186 -1.95 5.80 -9.25
C LEU A 186 -1.97 5.79 -10.79
N ASP A 187 -1.69 6.91 -11.46
CA ASP A 187 -1.67 7.00 -12.92
C ASP A 187 -0.62 6.07 -13.56
N GLY A 188 0.51 5.82 -12.86
CA GLY A 188 1.50 4.81 -13.24
C GLY A 188 0.93 3.40 -13.39
N PHE A 189 -0.16 3.10 -12.68
CA PHE A 189 -0.90 1.83 -12.73
C PHE A 189 -2.19 1.93 -13.56
N GLY A 190 -2.46 3.08 -14.20
CA GLY A 190 -3.67 3.32 -14.99
C GLY A 190 -4.95 3.34 -14.15
N ILE A 191 -4.84 3.72 -12.88
CA ILE A 191 -5.96 3.90 -11.94
C ILE A 191 -6.08 5.40 -11.68
N THR A 192 -7.21 5.99 -12.05
CA THR A 192 -7.50 7.41 -11.79
C THR A 192 -8.48 7.49 -10.63
N LEU A 193 -8.16 8.31 -9.64
CA LEU A 193 -9.04 8.58 -8.50
C LEU A 193 -10.00 9.72 -8.85
N SER A 194 -11.17 9.71 -8.22
CA SER A 194 -12.24 10.69 -8.42
C SER A 194 -12.58 11.48 -7.16
N SER A 195 -12.05 11.04 -6.02
CA SER A 195 -12.25 11.59 -4.69
C SER A 195 -11.07 11.14 -3.83
N ILE A 196 -10.84 11.83 -2.72
CA ILE A 196 -9.93 11.39 -1.67
C ILE A 196 -10.66 10.71 -0.50
N GLY A 197 -12.00 10.81 -0.44
CA GLY A 197 -12.77 10.37 0.72
C GLY A 197 -12.70 11.31 1.93
N ASN A 198 -13.15 10.86 3.09
CA ASN A 198 -13.12 11.64 4.34
C ASN A 198 -12.09 11.06 5.31
N ASP A 199 -10.88 11.59 5.25
CA ASP A 199 -9.71 11.05 5.93
C ASP A 199 -9.44 11.68 7.27
N THR A 200 -8.77 10.92 8.13
CA THR A 200 -8.29 11.38 9.43
C THR A 200 -6.79 11.12 9.56
N ILE A 201 -6.02 12.20 9.77
CA ILE A 201 -4.63 12.12 10.19
C ILE A 201 -4.58 12.23 11.71
N THR A 202 -3.97 11.26 12.38
CA THR A 202 -4.10 11.08 13.84
C THR A 202 -2.98 11.71 14.68
N ASP A 203 -1.87 12.10 14.06
CA ASP A 203 -0.66 12.51 14.78
C ASP A 203 0.13 13.67 14.13
N PHE A 204 -0.52 14.43 13.25
CA PHE A 204 0.12 15.49 12.44
C PHE A 204 0.98 16.47 13.27
N ASP A 205 2.29 16.50 13.02
CA ASP A 205 3.24 17.46 13.59
C ASP A 205 3.30 18.74 12.75
N VAL A 206 2.47 19.72 13.13
CA VAL A 206 2.40 21.06 12.54
C VAL A 206 3.76 21.75 12.41
N ALA A 207 4.77 21.40 13.22
CA ALA A 207 6.07 22.04 13.14
C ALA A 207 6.94 21.54 11.99
N ASN A 208 6.72 20.32 11.48
CA ASN A 208 7.66 19.66 10.57
C ASN A 208 6.98 18.97 9.37
N GLU A 209 5.75 18.48 9.52
CA GLU A 209 5.08 17.65 8.51
C GLU A 209 4.28 18.46 7.49
N VAL A 210 3.99 17.81 6.36
CA VAL A 210 3.36 18.42 5.19
C VAL A 210 2.17 17.60 4.72
N ILE A 211 1.14 18.29 4.28
CA ILE A 211 0.01 17.73 3.53
C ILE A 211 0.20 18.15 2.08
N GLU A 212 0.32 17.18 1.18
CA GLU A 212 0.34 17.40 -0.26
C GLU A 212 -1.09 17.28 -0.81
N ILE A 213 -1.53 18.29 -1.56
CA ILE A 213 -2.84 18.35 -2.20
C ILE A 213 -2.62 18.53 -3.71
N SER A 214 -3.08 17.55 -4.48
CA SER A 214 -3.02 17.51 -5.95
C SER A 214 -4.36 17.01 -6.50
N LEU A 215 -5.32 17.93 -6.67
CA LEU A 215 -6.69 17.58 -7.10
C LEU A 215 -6.96 17.88 -8.57
N ASN A 216 -5.96 18.40 -9.30
CA ASN A 216 -6.13 18.93 -10.67
C ASN A 216 -7.28 19.94 -10.78
N ASP A 217 -7.45 20.77 -9.75
CA ASP A 217 -8.53 21.74 -9.64
C ASP A 217 -7.97 23.08 -9.14
N GLU A 218 -8.09 24.11 -9.97
CA GLU A 218 -7.59 25.47 -9.71
C GLU A 218 -8.18 26.08 -8.42
N ASP A 219 -9.31 25.56 -7.92
CA ASP A 219 -9.91 26.00 -6.66
C ASP A 219 -9.14 25.52 -5.41
N TYR A 220 -8.12 24.66 -5.56
CA TYR A 220 -7.34 24.09 -4.43
C TYR A 220 -5.82 24.19 -4.61
N ASP A 221 -5.31 25.12 -5.43
CA ASP A 221 -3.88 25.26 -5.76
C ASP A 221 -3.05 26.04 -4.72
N THR A 222 -3.70 26.68 -3.75
CA THR A 222 -3.01 27.48 -2.74
C THR A 222 -3.65 27.40 -1.36
N PHE A 223 -2.83 27.64 -0.33
CA PHE A 223 -3.28 27.70 1.07
C PHE A 223 -4.39 28.73 1.31
N ALA A 224 -4.46 29.80 0.50
CA ALA A 224 -5.48 30.83 0.65
C ALA A 224 -6.86 30.41 0.14
N GLU A 225 -6.93 29.32 -0.64
CA GLU A 225 -8.15 28.79 -1.22
C GLU A 225 -8.77 27.68 -0.37
N LEU A 226 -8.00 27.07 0.53
CA LEU A 226 -8.50 26.04 1.45
C LEU A 226 -9.57 26.58 2.41
N ASP A 227 -10.69 25.86 2.51
CA ASP A 227 -11.69 26.07 3.58
C ASP A 227 -11.33 25.19 4.78
N ILE A 228 -10.70 25.82 5.78
CA ILE A 228 -10.28 25.15 7.02
C ILE A 228 -11.19 25.61 8.15
N SER A 229 -11.81 24.64 8.81
CA SER A 229 -12.70 24.85 9.95
C SER A 229 -12.25 24.08 11.18
N TYR A 230 -12.63 24.54 12.36
CA TYR A 230 -12.33 23.87 13.62
C TYR A 230 -13.60 23.29 14.25
N SER A 231 -13.66 21.96 14.34
CA SER A 231 -14.80 21.22 14.87
C SER A 231 -14.34 20.14 15.84
N ASP A 232 -15.04 19.99 16.96
CA ASP A 232 -14.83 18.93 17.95
C ASP A 232 -13.41 18.73 18.54
N GLY A 233 -12.47 19.64 18.26
CA GLY A 233 -11.08 19.54 18.71
C GLY A 233 -10.07 19.48 17.56
N ASP A 234 -10.57 19.41 16.33
CA ASP A 234 -9.80 19.04 15.14
C ASP A 234 -9.91 20.12 14.07
N ALA A 235 -8.83 20.30 13.30
CA ALA A 235 -8.88 21.08 12.08
C ALA A 235 -9.42 20.20 10.95
N VAL A 236 -10.38 20.72 10.19
CA VAL A 236 -11.02 20.02 9.08
C VAL A 236 -10.87 20.88 7.83
N ILE A 237 -10.17 20.33 6.83
CA ILE A 237 -10.01 20.91 5.50
C ILE A 237 -11.11 20.33 4.62
N ASP A 238 -12.01 21.20 4.13
CA ASP A 238 -13.11 20.81 3.24
C ASP A 238 -12.67 21.00 1.77
N LEU A 239 -12.58 19.90 1.04
CA LEU A 239 -12.21 19.84 -0.38
C LEU A 239 -13.45 19.64 -1.27
N GLY A 240 -14.62 20.04 -0.77
CA GLY A 240 -15.87 20.08 -1.54
C GLY A 240 -16.35 18.69 -1.93
N ASP A 241 -16.53 18.47 -3.23
CA ASP A 241 -16.98 17.17 -3.76
C ASP A 241 -15.87 16.10 -3.70
N TYR A 242 -14.61 16.48 -3.49
CA TYR A 242 -13.49 15.54 -3.41
C TYR A 242 -13.37 14.86 -2.05
N GLY A 243 -13.84 15.48 -0.96
CA GLY A 243 -13.75 14.91 0.38
C GLY A 243 -13.27 15.88 1.45
N THR A 244 -12.79 15.35 2.58
CA THR A 244 -12.29 16.16 3.70
C THR A 244 -11.05 15.55 4.32
N ILE A 245 -10.14 16.39 4.82
CA ILE A 245 -8.99 15.96 5.63
C ILE A 245 -9.18 16.47 7.05
N THR A 246 -9.31 15.56 8.01
CA THR A 246 -9.42 15.85 9.44
C THR A 246 -8.06 15.65 10.11
N LEU A 247 -7.60 16.63 10.87
CA LEU A 247 -6.36 16.57 11.65
C LEU A 247 -6.70 16.46 13.15
N ASP A 248 -6.64 15.24 13.70
CA ASP A 248 -7.04 14.94 15.08
C ASP A 248 -6.18 15.72 16.09
N GLY A 249 -6.84 16.52 16.92
CA GLY A 249 -6.20 17.31 17.97
C GLY A 249 -5.35 18.48 17.48
N VAL A 250 -5.42 18.84 16.20
CA VAL A 250 -4.72 20.01 15.62
C VAL A 250 -5.63 21.22 15.61
N ALA A 251 -5.13 22.36 16.09
CA ALA A 251 -5.86 23.62 16.04
C ALA A 251 -5.75 24.26 14.65
N GLU A 252 -6.87 24.72 14.07
CA GLU A 252 -6.90 25.36 12.74
C GLU A 252 -5.95 26.57 12.66
N ASP A 253 -5.81 27.32 13.76
CA ASP A 253 -5.00 28.55 13.83
C ASP A 253 -3.50 28.30 13.98
N SER A 254 -3.10 27.03 14.14
CA SER A 254 -1.70 26.60 14.13
C SER A 254 -1.18 26.31 12.73
N LEU A 255 -2.06 26.04 11.77
CA LEU A 255 -1.70 25.73 10.39
C LEU A 255 -1.29 26.98 9.64
N THR A 256 -0.28 26.82 8.80
CA THR A 256 0.23 27.87 7.91
C THR A 256 0.46 27.32 6.52
N SER A 257 0.74 28.19 5.55
CA SER A 257 1.11 27.76 4.20
C SER A 257 2.32 26.83 4.14
N ASP A 258 3.17 26.82 5.18
CA ASP A 258 4.35 25.95 5.22
C ASP A 258 3.97 24.47 5.49
N ASN A 259 2.74 24.21 5.95
CA ASN A 259 2.21 22.86 6.17
C ASN A 259 1.63 22.21 4.92
N PHE A 260 1.60 22.93 3.79
CA PHE A 260 0.94 22.47 2.58
C PHE A 260 1.86 22.54 1.38
N LEU A 261 1.84 21.48 0.58
CA LEU A 261 2.40 21.43 -0.75
C LEU A 261 1.24 21.31 -1.74
N PHE A 262 1.27 22.14 -2.78
CA PHE A 262 0.31 22.09 -3.87
C PHE A 262 1.08 21.71 -5.13
N THR A 263 0.74 20.58 -5.70
CA THR A 263 1.31 20.06 -6.94
C THR A 263 0.19 20.03 -7.98
N ASP A 264 0.46 20.64 -9.12
CA ASP A 264 -0.43 20.63 -10.28
C ASP A 264 0.33 19.94 -11.41
N ASP A 265 -0.15 18.78 -11.82
CA ASP A 265 0.45 18.01 -12.90
C ASP A 265 0.22 18.68 -14.27
N ALA A 266 -0.58 19.76 -14.33
CA ALA A 266 -0.77 20.57 -15.54
C ALA A 266 0.50 21.32 -16.01
N LEU A 267 1.62 21.28 -15.27
CA LEU A 267 2.92 21.79 -15.72
C LEU A 267 3.78 20.81 -16.53
N ALA A 268 3.31 19.58 -16.79
CA ALA A 268 4.02 18.61 -17.63
C ALA A 268 3.69 18.67 -19.15
N ALA A 269 3.23 19.82 -19.66
CA ALA A 269 2.90 20.04 -21.09
C ALA A 269 4.04 20.62 -21.96
#